data_AF-A0A813HP19-F1
#
_entry.id   AF-A0A813HP19-F1
#
_cell.length_a   1.000
_cell.length_b   1.000
_cell.length_c   1.000
_cell.angle_alpha   90.00
_cell.angle_beta   90.00
_cell.angle_gamma   90.00
#
_symmetry.space_group_name_H-M   'P 1'
#
loop_
_entity.id
_entity.type
_entity.pdbx_description
1 polymer ?
#
loop_
_entity_poly.entity_id
_entity_poly.type
_entity_poly.pdbx_seq_one_letter_code
_entity_poly.pdbx_strand_id
1 'polypeptide(L)'
;MAEADDKRFKNDLLEEASLSRCGKCMSMTAQVLFKLFGILTFQGRAGYLLPAIVNLILLWAGTWHLVRHDGDWDMHRRKLWSAFNGALMCLGMFLALCCLRRVQIQKLVAPECCPLRLYSHWISTIPSDLLAASVFLTMQFSLTSWYLSQAKGQCENYDGWSLQLSHVVAAAVFGVLMFLKLHILSCLDLMIDDFSLQYAELGDAEQGILQWSLIQATLNQASNRLEGSFLISFTAIVSGFATLSADLIGSTEMLDHGEHCSGEASWLLQPLLMIISKGLLLTYVLLRAAGISHKCERTKHFINSLLTPPSEDSCYLDTGRSYLVRYIDDSAAGFCIQGGRITFFAVMKLFYGMCALTFAIVTQAYSS
;
A
#
# COMPACT_ATOMS: atom_id res chain seq x y z
N MET A 1 38.85 -14.89 -37.47
CA MET A 1 38.79 -15.69 -36.22
C MET A 1 38.97 -14.82 -34.99
N ALA A 2 40.09 -14.09 -34.83
CA ALA A 2 40.33 -13.29 -33.62
C ALA A 2 39.23 -12.26 -33.26
N GLU A 3 38.58 -11.63 -34.24
CA GLU A 3 37.51 -10.66 -34.00
C GLU A 3 36.17 -11.31 -33.57
N ALA A 4 35.93 -12.56 -33.99
CA ALA A 4 34.76 -13.33 -33.56
C ALA A 4 34.91 -13.82 -32.12
N ASP A 5 36.14 -14.19 -31.72
CA ASP A 5 36.44 -14.61 -30.35
C ASP A 5 36.38 -13.43 -29.36
N ASP A 6 36.83 -12.22 -29.75
CA ASP A 6 36.74 -11.02 -28.89
C ASP A 6 35.28 -10.61 -28.64
N LYS A 7 34.41 -10.70 -29.66
CA LYS A 7 32.97 -10.42 -29.49
C LYS A 7 32.29 -11.43 -28.58
N ARG A 8 32.65 -12.72 -28.68
CA ARG A 8 32.10 -13.77 -27.83
C ARG A 8 32.51 -13.56 -26.37
N PHE A 9 33.78 -13.29 -26.14
CA PHE A 9 34.31 -13.02 -24.80
C PHE A 9 33.69 -11.79 -24.12
N LYS A 10 33.44 -10.70 -24.88
CA LYS A 10 32.74 -9.51 -24.35
C LYS A 10 31.29 -9.78 -23.99
N ASN A 11 30.60 -10.62 -24.77
CA ASN A 11 29.21 -11.00 -24.47
C ASN A 11 29.14 -11.85 -23.20
N ASP A 12 30.05 -12.82 -23.04
CA ASP A 12 30.12 -13.66 -21.85
C ASP A 12 30.38 -12.84 -20.57
N LEU A 13 31.30 -11.85 -20.64
CA LEU A 13 31.57 -10.93 -19.52
C LEU A 13 30.39 -10.00 -19.18
N LEU A 14 29.63 -9.55 -20.17
CA LEU A 14 28.44 -8.72 -19.95
C LEU A 14 27.31 -9.54 -19.31
N GLU A 15 27.17 -10.80 -19.71
CA GLU A 15 26.20 -11.73 -19.15
C GLU A 15 26.52 -12.04 -17.68
N GLU A 16 27.78 -12.34 -17.36
CA GLU A 16 28.25 -12.61 -16.00
C GLU A 16 28.10 -11.39 -15.07
N ALA A 17 28.39 -10.18 -15.58
CA ALA A 17 28.20 -8.92 -14.85
C ALA A 17 26.72 -8.57 -14.63
N SER A 18 25.81 -9.03 -15.50
CA SER A 18 24.36 -8.84 -15.35
C SER A 18 23.77 -9.80 -14.32
N LEU A 19 24.19 -11.07 -14.33
CA LEU A 19 23.80 -12.10 -13.37
C LEU A 19 24.25 -11.75 -11.93
N SER A 20 25.49 -11.25 -11.78
CA SER A 20 26.03 -10.80 -10.49
C SER A 20 25.25 -9.61 -9.91
N ARG A 21 24.79 -8.68 -10.75
CA ARG A 21 23.95 -7.55 -10.34
C ARG A 21 22.55 -8.00 -9.94
N CYS A 22 21.95 -8.93 -10.69
CA CYS A 22 20.63 -9.47 -10.38
C CYS A 22 20.63 -10.21 -9.02
N GLY A 23 21.66 -11.03 -8.76
CA GLY A 23 21.83 -11.72 -7.48
C GLY A 23 21.93 -10.79 -6.27
N LYS A 24 22.65 -9.67 -6.39
CA LYS A 24 22.75 -8.66 -5.31
C LYS A 24 21.41 -7.97 -5.03
N CYS A 25 20.64 -7.64 -6.06
CA CYS A 25 19.30 -7.06 -5.90
C CYS A 25 18.33 -8.03 -5.21
N MET A 26 18.30 -9.30 -5.62
CA MET A 26 17.44 -10.31 -4.99
C MET A 26 17.85 -10.56 -3.53
N SER A 27 19.14 -10.56 -3.20
CA SER A 27 19.63 -10.70 -1.83
C SER A 27 19.16 -9.53 -0.95
N MET A 28 19.18 -8.30 -1.47
CA MET A 28 18.76 -7.12 -0.71
C MET A 28 17.25 -7.12 -0.47
N THR A 29 16.46 -7.49 -1.49
CA THR A 29 15.02 -7.71 -1.35
C THR A 29 14.70 -8.81 -0.34
N ALA A 30 15.38 -9.95 -0.41
CA ALA A 30 15.19 -11.05 0.52
C ALA A 30 15.50 -10.61 1.96
N GLN A 31 16.59 -9.86 2.19
CA GLN A 31 16.91 -9.32 3.52
C GLN A 31 15.85 -8.35 4.05
N VAL A 32 15.28 -7.50 3.18
CA VAL A 32 14.18 -6.60 3.56
C VAL A 32 12.91 -7.40 3.88
N LEU A 33 12.58 -8.39 3.07
CA LEU A 33 11.45 -9.30 3.32
C LEU A 33 11.65 -10.08 4.61
N PHE A 34 12.86 -10.61 4.89
CA PHE A 34 13.19 -11.30 6.14
C PHE A 34 13.18 -10.39 7.36
N LYS A 35 13.58 -9.12 7.24
CA LYS A 35 13.44 -8.15 8.32
C LYS A 35 11.99 -7.78 8.57
N LEU A 36 11.19 -7.58 7.52
CA LEU A 36 9.74 -7.38 7.62
C LEU A 36 9.04 -8.62 8.21
N PHE A 37 9.45 -9.82 7.79
CA PHE A 37 9.00 -11.09 8.36
C PHE A 37 9.42 -11.20 9.82
N GLY A 38 10.66 -10.81 10.16
CA GLY A 38 11.20 -10.75 11.52
C GLY A 38 10.36 -9.88 12.43
N ILE A 39 9.97 -8.69 11.96
CA ILE A 39 9.08 -7.75 12.65
C ILE A 39 7.69 -8.36 12.85
N LEU A 40 7.16 -9.08 11.85
CA LEU A 40 5.87 -9.78 11.95
C LEU A 40 5.93 -11.01 12.88
N THR A 41 7.04 -11.75 12.91
CA THR A 41 7.26 -12.90 13.80
C THR A 41 7.49 -12.48 15.25
N PHE A 42 8.03 -11.28 15.49
CA PHE A 42 8.28 -10.75 16.83
C PHE A 42 6.99 -10.55 17.64
N GLN A 43 5.82 -10.46 16.99
CA GLN A 43 4.52 -10.34 17.65
C GLN A 43 3.93 -11.66 18.20
N GLY A 44 4.67 -12.78 18.14
CA GLY A 44 4.36 -13.98 18.94
C GLY A 44 3.05 -14.73 18.61
N ARG A 45 2.31 -14.35 17.56
CA ARG A 45 1.07 -15.03 17.16
C ARG A 45 1.16 -15.56 15.73
N ALA A 46 1.60 -16.81 15.61
CA ALA A 46 1.80 -17.55 14.35
C ALA A 46 0.57 -17.65 13.43
N GLY A 47 -0.65 -17.50 13.98
CA GLY A 47 -1.91 -17.62 13.21
C GLY A 47 -2.09 -16.55 12.12
N TYR A 48 -1.42 -15.41 12.21
CA TYR A 48 -1.59 -14.29 11.27
C TYR A 48 -0.54 -14.21 10.18
N LEU A 49 0.53 -14.99 10.33
CA LEU A 49 1.44 -15.28 9.22
C LEU A 49 0.76 -16.16 8.18
N LEU A 50 -0.24 -16.96 8.55
CA LEU A 50 -0.86 -17.92 7.65
C LEU A 50 -1.45 -17.27 6.37
N PRO A 51 -2.24 -16.19 6.39
CA PRO A 51 -2.76 -15.59 5.15
C PRO A 51 -1.66 -14.93 4.32
N ALA A 52 -0.66 -14.32 4.97
CA ALA A 52 0.48 -13.71 4.28
C ALA A 52 1.37 -14.79 3.64
N ILE A 53 1.65 -15.87 4.36
CA ILE A 53 2.36 -17.07 3.90
C ILE A 53 1.59 -17.75 2.78
N VAL A 54 0.27 -17.93 2.91
CA VAL A 54 -0.57 -18.52 1.88
C VAL A 54 -0.53 -17.65 0.62
N ASN A 55 -0.62 -16.33 0.73
CA ASN A 55 -0.43 -15.43 -0.41
C ASN A 55 0.98 -15.58 -1.01
N LEU A 56 2.01 -15.66 -0.18
CA LEU A 56 3.39 -15.80 -0.62
C LEU A 56 3.62 -17.15 -1.33
N ILE A 57 3.04 -18.24 -0.82
CA ILE A 57 3.04 -19.59 -1.40
C ILE A 57 2.27 -19.59 -2.71
N LEU A 58 1.10 -18.97 -2.78
CA LEU A 58 0.32 -18.89 -4.02
C LEU A 58 1.06 -18.07 -5.09
N LEU A 59 1.69 -16.95 -4.71
CA LEU A 59 2.55 -16.18 -5.62
C LEU A 59 3.74 -17.02 -6.09
N TRP A 60 4.45 -17.67 -5.17
CA TRP A 60 5.63 -18.51 -5.47
C TRP A 60 5.27 -19.72 -6.33
N ALA A 61 4.17 -20.41 -6.05
CA ALA A 61 3.71 -21.54 -6.82
C ALA A 61 3.35 -21.12 -8.26
N GLY A 62 2.69 -19.96 -8.43
CA GLY A 62 2.40 -19.39 -9.74
C GLY A 62 3.66 -19.02 -10.53
N THR A 63 4.67 -18.43 -9.88
CA THR A 63 5.95 -18.09 -10.53
C THR A 63 6.79 -19.32 -10.83
N TRP A 64 6.86 -20.28 -9.92
CA TRP A 64 7.59 -21.54 -10.11
C TRP A 64 7.03 -22.36 -11.27
N HIS A 65 5.70 -22.44 -11.38
CA HIS A 65 5.05 -23.14 -12.49
C HIS A 65 5.30 -22.45 -13.83
N LEU A 66 5.43 -21.12 -13.85
CA LEU A 66 5.82 -20.33 -15.01
C LEU A 66 7.23 -20.69 -15.49
N VAL A 67 8.19 -20.66 -14.57
CA VAL A 67 9.61 -20.95 -14.85
C VAL A 67 9.78 -22.37 -15.38
N ARG A 68 9.06 -23.34 -14.83
CA ARG A 68 9.21 -24.76 -15.20
C ARG A 68 8.73 -25.08 -16.63
N HIS A 69 7.87 -24.25 -17.19
CA HIS A 69 7.12 -24.58 -18.40
C HIS A 69 7.36 -23.62 -19.57
N ASP A 70 8.23 -22.62 -19.43
CA ASP A 70 8.41 -21.53 -20.40
C ASP A 70 8.84 -22.00 -21.82
N GLY A 71 9.41 -23.20 -21.95
CA GLY A 71 9.93 -23.73 -23.22
C GLY A 71 8.90 -24.23 -24.25
N ASP A 72 7.63 -24.42 -23.88
CA ASP A 72 6.67 -25.20 -24.71
C ASP A 72 5.31 -24.51 -24.94
N TRP A 73 5.18 -23.22 -24.59
CA TRP A 73 3.89 -22.53 -24.57
C TRP A 73 3.69 -21.62 -25.79
N ASP A 74 2.67 -21.93 -26.57
CA ASP A 74 2.14 -21.03 -27.60
C ASP A 74 1.88 -19.63 -27.03
N MET A 75 2.11 -18.60 -27.83
CA MET A 75 1.96 -17.19 -27.45
C MET A 75 0.59 -16.88 -26.80
N HIS A 76 -0.47 -17.53 -27.28
CA HIS A 76 -1.83 -17.38 -26.75
C HIS A 76 -1.96 -17.87 -25.30
N ARG A 77 -1.23 -18.94 -24.99
CA ARG A 77 -1.21 -19.63 -23.71
C ARG A 77 -0.46 -18.80 -22.66
N ARG A 78 0.62 -18.10 -23.08
CA ARG A 78 1.34 -17.10 -22.25
C ARG A 78 0.46 -15.90 -21.88
N LYS A 79 -0.29 -15.33 -22.83
CA LYS A 79 -1.24 -14.21 -22.58
C LYS A 79 -2.31 -14.59 -21.55
N LEU A 80 -2.94 -15.76 -21.72
CA LEU A 80 -3.96 -16.26 -20.78
C LEU A 80 -3.39 -16.44 -19.37
N TRP A 81 -2.19 -17.00 -19.26
CA TRP A 81 -1.55 -17.25 -17.97
C TRP A 81 -1.16 -15.96 -17.25
N SER A 82 -0.71 -14.95 -17.99
CA SER A 82 -0.38 -13.64 -17.43
C SER A 82 -1.62 -12.94 -16.85
N ALA A 83 -2.74 -12.99 -17.58
CA ALA A 83 -4.03 -12.49 -17.09
C ALA A 83 -4.51 -13.26 -15.84
N PHE A 84 -4.35 -14.59 -15.84
CA PHE A 84 -4.68 -15.43 -14.70
C PHE A 84 -3.84 -15.09 -13.45
N ASN A 85 -2.54 -14.86 -13.60
CA ASN A 85 -1.69 -14.41 -12.49
C ASN A 85 -2.08 -13.03 -11.96
N GLY A 86 -2.41 -12.09 -12.86
CA GLY A 86 -2.95 -10.79 -12.46
C GLY A 86 -4.24 -10.94 -11.64
N ALA A 87 -5.17 -11.78 -12.10
CA ALA A 87 -6.41 -12.08 -11.40
C ALA A 87 -6.16 -12.74 -10.03
N LEU A 88 -5.24 -13.71 -9.95
CA LEU A 88 -4.85 -14.35 -8.69
C LEU A 88 -4.22 -13.36 -7.70
N MET A 89 -3.37 -12.44 -8.17
CA MET A 89 -2.82 -11.38 -7.32
C MET A 89 -3.91 -10.45 -6.79
N CYS A 90 -4.84 -10.02 -7.66
CA CYS A 90 -5.99 -9.22 -7.26
C CYS A 90 -6.85 -9.94 -6.23
N LEU A 91 -7.13 -11.24 -6.45
CA LEU A 91 -7.86 -12.08 -5.51
C LEU A 91 -7.11 -12.23 -4.20
N GLY A 92 -5.80 -12.47 -4.23
CA GLY A 92 -4.95 -12.58 -3.05
C GLY A 92 -4.94 -11.30 -2.21
N MET A 93 -4.84 -10.14 -2.85
CA MET A 93 -4.96 -8.84 -2.18
C MET A 93 -6.36 -8.61 -1.61
N PHE A 94 -7.40 -8.95 -2.37
CA PHE A 94 -8.79 -8.85 -1.91
C PHE A 94 -9.06 -9.76 -0.71
N LEU A 95 -8.61 -11.01 -0.76
CA LEU A 95 -8.73 -11.96 0.35
C LEU A 95 -7.93 -11.50 1.57
N ALA A 96 -6.73 -10.93 1.38
CA ALA A 96 -5.97 -10.34 2.48
C ALA A 96 -6.74 -9.18 3.14
N LEU A 97 -7.35 -8.29 2.34
CA LEU A 97 -8.23 -7.23 2.82
C LEU A 97 -9.47 -7.76 3.55
N CYS A 98 -10.13 -8.78 3.01
CA CYS A 98 -11.29 -9.42 3.65
C CYS A 98 -10.90 -10.10 4.97
N CYS A 99 -9.76 -10.78 5.02
CA CYS A 99 -9.25 -11.41 6.22
C CYS A 99 -8.93 -10.35 7.28
N LEU A 100 -8.24 -9.28 6.90
CA LEU A 100 -7.97 -8.12 7.76
C LEU A 100 -9.25 -7.55 8.37
N ARG A 101 -10.27 -7.36 7.54
CA ARG A 101 -11.57 -6.84 7.99
C ARG A 101 -12.27 -7.82 8.94
N ARG A 102 -12.23 -9.12 8.63
CA ARG A 102 -12.91 -10.17 9.41
C ARG A 102 -12.26 -10.41 10.77
N VAL A 103 -10.93 -10.37 10.84
CA VAL A 103 -10.19 -10.61 12.09
C VAL A 103 -10.41 -9.48 13.11
N GLN A 104 -10.95 -8.33 12.68
CA GLN A 104 -11.05 -7.10 13.47
C GLN A 104 -9.66 -6.75 14.00
N ILE A 105 -8.91 -5.94 13.25
CA ILE A 105 -7.56 -5.47 13.63
C ILE A 105 -7.51 -4.97 15.08
N GLN A 106 -8.64 -4.48 15.60
CA GLN A 106 -8.83 -4.12 16.99
C GLN A 106 -8.49 -5.24 18.01
N LYS A 107 -8.92 -6.49 17.76
CA LYS A 107 -8.62 -7.66 18.61
C LYS A 107 -7.16 -8.11 18.51
N LEU A 108 -6.48 -7.75 17.43
CA LEU A 108 -5.06 -7.99 17.22
C LEU A 108 -4.21 -6.98 17.99
N VAL A 109 -4.68 -5.73 17.98
CA VAL A 109 -3.94 -4.59 18.52
C VAL A 109 -4.11 -4.47 20.01
N ALA A 110 -5.26 -4.82 20.60
CA ALA A 110 -5.50 -4.67 22.02
C ALA A 110 -4.94 -5.88 22.81
N PRO A 111 -3.74 -5.82 23.43
CA PRO A 111 -3.57 -6.49 24.70
C PRO A 111 -4.38 -5.68 25.72
N GLU A 112 -5.14 -6.39 26.54
CA GLU A 112 -5.97 -5.84 27.63
C GLU A 112 -5.18 -5.00 28.66
N CYS A 113 -3.86 -4.78 28.46
CA CYS A 113 -2.96 -4.15 29.41
C CYS A 113 -1.88 -3.22 28.81
N CYS A 114 -1.83 -2.94 27.49
CA CYS A 114 -0.77 -2.02 27.01
C CYS A 114 -1.18 -0.56 27.14
N PRO A 115 -0.42 0.25 27.91
CA PRO A 115 -0.67 1.67 28.02
C PRO A 115 -0.43 2.38 26.68
N LEU A 116 -1.21 3.43 26.43
CA LEU A 116 -1.13 4.33 25.27
C LEU A 116 0.32 4.71 24.86
N ARG A 117 1.21 4.82 25.86
CA ARG A 117 2.64 5.13 25.70
C ARG A 117 3.44 4.11 24.90
N LEU A 118 3.03 2.83 24.91
CA LEU A 118 3.75 1.79 24.16
C LEU A 118 3.54 1.98 22.65
N TYR A 119 2.33 2.40 22.23
CA TYR A 119 2.01 2.67 20.83
C TYR A 119 2.79 3.85 20.28
N SER A 120 2.93 4.94 21.03
CA SER A 120 3.71 6.11 20.58
C SER A 120 5.19 5.75 20.38
N HIS A 121 5.76 4.94 21.28
CA HIS A 121 7.12 4.44 21.12
C HIS A 121 7.26 3.55 19.87
N TRP A 122 6.32 2.64 19.63
CA TRP A 122 6.35 1.78 18.45
C TRP A 122 6.27 2.58 17.14
N ILE A 123 5.32 3.53 17.05
CA ILE A 123 5.16 4.42 15.89
C ILE A 123 6.46 5.21 15.63
N SER A 124 7.15 5.66 16.68
CA SER A 124 8.40 6.40 16.56
C SER A 124 9.56 5.57 16.00
N THR A 125 9.50 4.25 16.14
CA THR A 125 10.58 3.32 15.77
C THR A 125 10.52 2.91 14.30
N ILE A 126 9.39 3.16 13.62
CA ILE A 126 9.21 2.77 12.22
C ILE A 126 10.03 3.70 11.32
N PRO A 127 11.03 3.19 10.58
CA PRO A 127 11.82 4.02 9.68
C PRO A 127 10.98 4.38 8.45
N SER A 128 10.35 5.55 8.49
CA SER A 128 9.56 6.14 7.41
C SER A 128 10.30 6.13 6.06
N ASP A 129 11.61 6.35 6.10
CA ASP A 129 12.47 6.52 4.93
C ASP A 129 12.76 5.18 4.24
N LEU A 130 12.80 4.09 5.01
CA LEU A 130 13.02 2.74 4.48
C LEU A 130 11.75 2.22 3.78
N LEU A 131 10.57 2.52 4.35
CA LEU A 131 9.28 2.22 3.74
C LEU A 131 9.12 3.01 2.43
N ALA A 132 9.42 4.30 2.46
CA ALA A 132 9.42 5.20 1.30
C ALA A 132 10.34 4.73 0.17
N ALA A 133 11.61 4.46 0.47
CA ALA A 133 12.59 3.97 -0.50
C ALA A 133 12.19 2.61 -1.08
N SER A 134 11.64 1.70 -0.27
CA SER A 134 11.23 0.38 -0.74
C SER A 134 10.07 0.43 -1.74
N VAL A 135 9.07 1.30 -1.54
CA VAL A 135 7.96 1.52 -2.52
C VAL A 135 8.49 2.09 -3.82
N PHE A 136 9.28 3.15 -3.73
CA PHE A 136 9.77 3.86 -4.90
C PHE A 136 10.67 2.95 -5.73
N LEU A 137 11.59 2.25 -5.08
CA LEU A 137 12.50 1.33 -5.76
C LEU A 137 11.77 0.14 -6.36
N THR A 138 10.83 -0.51 -5.65
CA THR A 138 10.10 -1.66 -6.23
C THR A 138 9.22 -1.27 -7.40
N MET A 139 8.58 -0.10 -7.35
CA MET A 139 7.73 0.35 -8.44
C MET A 139 8.54 0.82 -9.65
N GLN A 140 9.61 1.59 -9.43
CA GLN A 140 10.52 1.99 -10.51
C GLN A 140 11.20 0.77 -11.13
N PHE A 141 11.68 -0.21 -10.34
CA PHE A 141 12.29 -1.42 -10.90
C PHE A 141 11.32 -2.19 -11.80
N SER A 142 10.06 -2.30 -11.40
CA SER A 142 9.02 -2.98 -12.19
C SER A 142 8.78 -2.26 -13.52
N LEU A 143 8.70 -0.93 -13.48
CA LEU A 143 8.48 -0.07 -14.64
C LEU A 143 9.68 -0.06 -15.60
N THR A 144 10.89 0.12 -15.07
CA THR A 144 12.12 0.16 -15.86
C THR A 144 12.40 -1.20 -16.48
N SER A 145 12.16 -2.28 -15.73
CA SER A 145 12.34 -3.64 -16.25
C SER A 145 11.34 -3.97 -17.36
N TRP A 146 10.10 -3.46 -17.27
CA TRP A 146 9.10 -3.64 -18.33
C TRP A 146 9.44 -2.82 -19.58
N TYR A 147 9.82 -1.55 -19.41
CA TYR A 147 10.25 -0.68 -20.52
C TYR A 147 11.48 -1.24 -21.24
N LEU A 148 12.46 -1.76 -20.48
CA LEU A 148 13.63 -2.44 -21.05
C LEU A 148 13.27 -3.73 -21.80
N SER A 149 12.19 -4.41 -21.42
CA SER A 149 11.69 -5.59 -22.13
C SER A 149 11.07 -5.22 -23.48
N GLN A 150 10.33 -4.11 -23.56
CA GLN A 150 9.73 -3.60 -24.80
C GLN A 150 10.81 -3.05 -25.75
N ALA A 151 11.72 -2.23 -25.24
CA ALA A 151 12.80 -1.62 -26.03
C ALA A 151 13.77 -2.67 -26.64
N LYS A 152 13.77 -3.90 -26.12
CA LYS A 152 14.60 -5.02 -26.57
C LYS A 152 13.82 -6.11 -27.32
N GLY A 153 12.73 -5.77 -28.02
CA GLY A 153 12.07 -6.68 -28.98
C GLY A 153 12.97 -7.31 -30.07
N GLN A 154 14.29 -7.15 -29.99
CA GLN A 154 15.34 -7.74 -30.84
C GLN A 154 16.32 -8.69 -30.12
N CYS A 155 16.23 -8.87 -28.79
CA CYS A 155 17.09 -9.84 -28.07
C CYS A 155 16.27 -11.08 -27.68
N GLU A 156 16.24 -12.10 -28.55
CA GLU A 156 15.49 -13.38 -28.39
C GLU A 156 15.80 -14.17 -27.10
N ASN A 157 16.79 -13.76 -26.28
CA ASN A 157 17.26 -14.51 -25.11
C ASN A 157 17.01 -13.84 -23.75
N TYR A 158 16.14 -12.83 -23.66
CA TYR A 158 15.84 -12.25 -22.34
C TYR A 158 14.81 -13.09 -21.57
N ASP A 159 15.28 -13.68 -20.49
CA ASP A 159 14.54 -14.50 -19.54
C ASP A 159 13.37 -13.75 -18.86
N GLY A 160 12.16 -13.93 -19.40
CA GLY A 160 10.93 -13.27 -18.96
C GLY A 160 10.55 -13.53 -17.49
N TRP A 161 11.12 -14.56 -16.87
CA TRP A 161 10.89 -14.89 -15.46
C TRP A 161 11.45 -13.85 -14.48
N SER A 162 12.58 -13.23 -14.81
CA SER A 162 13.22 -12.22 -13.94
C SER A 162 12.33 -10.98 -13.76
N LEU A 163 11.68 -10.57 -14.86
CA LEU A 163 10.70 -9.49 -14.89
C LEU A 163 9.49 -9.84 -14.02
N GLN A 164 8.89 -11.01 -14.21
CA GLN A 164 7.71 -11.42 -13.44
C GLN A 164 7.99 -11.55 -11.94
N LEU A 165 9.16 -12.10 -11.59
CA LEU A 165 9.59 -12.22 -10.19
C LEU A 165 9.75 -10.85 -9.53
N SER A 166 10.33 -9.87 -10.22
CA SER A 166 10.47 -8.51 -9.68
C SER A 166 9.11 -7.83 -9.45
N HIS A 167 8.13 -8.08 -10.32
CA HIS A 167 6.76 -7.59 -10.17
C HIS A 167 6.04 -8.23 -8.98
N VAL A 168 6.12 -9.55 -8.84
CA VAL A 168 5.62 -10.34 -7.71
C VAL A 168 6.14 -9.77 -6.39
N VAL A 169 7.46 -9.59 -6.31
CA VAL A 169 8.14 -9.01 -5.16
C VAL A 169 7.64 -7.60 -4.88
N ALA A 170 7.55 -6.76 -5.89
CA ALA A 170 7.10 -5.37 -5.75
C ALA A 170 5.67 -5.28 -5.22
N ALA A 171 4.77 -6.13 -5.73
CA ALA A 171 3.39 -6.22 -5.27
C ALA A 171 3.32 -6.70 -3.81
N ALA A 172 4.10 -7.70 -3.44
CA ALA A 172 4.17 -8.21 -2.07
C ALA A 172 4.68 -7.14 -1.08
N VAL A 173 5.76 -6.44 -1.43
CA VAL A 173 6.30 -5.33 -0.63
C VAL A 173 5.25 -4.24 -0.48
N PHE A 174 4.61 -3.80 -1.56
CA PHE A 174 3.54 -2.80 -1.49
C PHE A 174 2.39 -3.24 -0.57
N GLY A 175 1.95 -4.50 -0.67
CA GLY A 175 0.92 -5.06 0.19
C GLY A 175 1.29 -5.04 1.68
N VAL A 176 2.52 -5.45 2.03
CA VAL A 176 3.03 -5.40 3.41
C VAL A 176 3.05 -3.97 3.94
N LEU A 177 3.43 -3.00 3.12
CA LEU A 177 3.47 -1.60 3.51
C LEU A 177 2.08 -1.03 3.77
N MET A 178 1.10 -1.36 2.93
CA MET A 178 -0.29 -0.97 3.15
C MET A 178 -0.86 -1.61 4.41
N PHE A 179 -0.50 -2.86 4.69
CA PHE A 179 -0.86 -3.55 5.94
C PHE A 179 -0.31 -2.81 7.16
N LEU A 180 0.98 -2.44 7.15
CA LEU A 180 1.59 -1.71 8.26
C LEU A 180 0.90 -0.36 8.49
N LYS A 181 0.56 0.37 7.42
CA LYS A 181 -0.21 1.62 7.51
C LYS A 181 -1.58 1.39 8.14
N LEU A 182 -2.32 0.40 7.66
CA LEU A 182 -3.64 0.03 8.21
C LEU A 182 -3.56 -0.35 9.69
N HIS A 183 -2.50 -1.04 10.09
CA HIS A 183 -2.27 -1.41 11.48
C HIS A 183 -2.09 -0.17 12.36
N ILE A 184 -1.19 0.76 11.98
CA ILE A 184 -0.99 2.03 12.70
C ILE A 184 -2.30 2.81 12.82
N LEU A 185 -3.03 2.96 11.70
CA LEU A 185 -4.31 3.65 11.66
C LEU A 185 -5.35 2.98 12.58
N SER A 186 -5.33 1.66 12.69
CA SER A 186 -6.24 0.93 13.58
C SER A 186 -5.87 1.11 15.06
N CYS A 187 -4.58 1.21 15.39
CA CYS A 187 -4.14 1.56 16.74
C CYS A 187 -4.62 2.95 17.14
N LEU A 188 -4.46 3.94 16.25
CA LEU A 188 -4.93 5.30 16.48
C LEU A 188 -6.46 5.38 16.64
N ASP A 189 -7.20 4.62 15.83
CA ASP A 189 -8.66 4.50 15.92
C ASP A 189 -9.09 3.96 17.29
N LEU A 190 -8.40 2.93 17.80
CA LEU A 190 -8.63 2.36 19.13
C LEU A 190 -8.28 3.31 20.27
N MET A 191 -7.19 4.07 20.15
CA MET A 191 -6.80 5.06 21.17
C MET A 191 -7.90 6.10 21.41
N ILE A 192 -8.61 6.49 20.35
CA ILE A 192 -9.73 7.43 20.43
C ILE A 192 -10.97 6.78 21.09
N ASP A 193 -11.24 5.51 20.79
CA ASP A 193 -12.33 4.76 21.45
C ASP A 193 -12.06 4.60 22.94
N ASP A 194 -10.84 4.19 23.30
CA ASP A 194 -10.41 3.97 24.69
C ASP A 194 -10.54 5.26 25.51
N PHE A 195 -10.07 6.38 24.97
CA PHE A 195 -10.30 7.70 25.59
C PHE A 195 -11.78 8.02 25.78
N SER A 196 -12.60 7.79 24.75
CA SER A 196 -14.03 8.09 24.82
C SER A 196 -14.73 7.26 25.90
N LEU A 197 -14.34 5.98 26.04
CA LEU A 197 -14.86 5.08 27.08
C LEU A 197 -14.38 5.51 28.47
N GLN A 198 -13.08 5.72 28.67
CA GLN A 198 -12.52 6.15 29.96
C GLN A 198 -13.12 7.48 30.43
N TYR A 199 -13.29 8.43 29.51
CA TYR A 199 -13.93 9.70 29.84
C TYR A 199 -15.41 9.52 30.21
N ALA A 200 -16.14 8.64 29.53
CA ALA A 200 -17.53 8.35 29.86
C ALA A 200 -17.70 7.67 31.23
N GLU A 201 -16.70 6.89 31.67
CA GLU A 201 -16.71 6.22 32.97
C GLU A 201 -16.28 7.15 34.12
N LEU A 202 -15.21 7.93 33.92
CA LEU A 202 -14.59 8.73 34.99
C LEU A 202 -15.16 10.15 35.09
N GLY A 203 -15.55 10.77 33.97
CA GLY A 203 -16.05 12.13 33.92
C GLY A 203 -15.05 13.24 34.32
N ASP A 204 -13.77 12.92 34.52
CA ASP A 204 -12.74 13.88 34.93
C ASP A 204 -12.22 14.69 33.73
N ALA A 205 -12.58 15.97 33.69
CA ALA A 205 -12.15 16.90 32.64
C ALA A 205 -10.62 17.15 32.63
N GLU A 206 -9.96 17.19 33.78
CA GLU A 206 -8.53 17.47 33.86
C GLU A 206 -7.73 16.30 33.29
N GLN A 207 -8.07 15.08 33.73
CA GLN A 207 -7.53 13.86 33.15
C GLN A 207 -7.85 13.75 31.65
N GLY A 208 -9.05 14.13 31.24
CA GLY A 208 -9.48 14.15 29.84
C GLY A 208 -8.60 15.04 28.96
N ILE A 209 -8.24 16.24 29.42
CA ILE A 209 -7.34 17.16 28.70
C ILE A 209 -5.96 16.52 28.52
N LEU A 210 -5.40 15.95 29.59
CA LEU A 210 -4.07 15.33 29.55
C LEU A 210 -4.04 14.13 28.59
N GLN A 211 -5.05 13.26 28.65
CA GLN A 211 -5.16 12.12 27.74
C GLN A 211 -5.35 12.56 26.28
N TRP A 212 -6.22 13.55 26.03
CA TRP A 212 -6.43 14.06 24.68
C TRP A 212 -5.17 14.69 24.09
N SER A 213 -4.41 15.46 24.88
CA SER A 213 -3.15 16.06 24.44
C SER A 213 -2.13 15.00 23.98
N LEU A 214 -2.09 13.85 24.66
CA LEU A 214 -1.25 12.71 24.29
C LEU A 214 -1.73 12.05 22.99
N ILE A 215 -3.05 11.90 22.81
CA ILE A 215 -3.64 11.37 21.57
C ILE A 215 -3.34 12.30 20.41
N GLN A 216 -3.54 13.61 20.56
CA GLN A 216 -3.23 14.61 19.55
C GLN A 216 -1.75 14.56 19.15
N ALA A 217 -0.84 14.52 20.13
CA ALA A 217 0.60 14.40 19.87
C ALA A 217 0.93 13.11 19.09
N THR A 218 0.32 11.98 19.47
CA THR A 218 0.52 10.68 18.81
C THR A 218 -0.04 10.67 17.39
N LEU A 219 -1.23 11.25 17.18
CA LEU A 219 -1.85 11.42 15.86
C LEU A 219 -0.95 12.24 14.94
N ASN A 220 -0.48 13.41 15.40
CA ASN A 220 0.41 14.28 14.64
C ASN A 220 1.73 13.58 14.29
N GLN A 221 2.32 12.87 15.25
CA GLN A 221 3.55 12.11 15.02
C GLN A 221 3.34 11.01 13.96
N ALA A 222 2.28 10.21 14.10
CA ALA A 222 1.95 9.16 13.14
C ALA A 222 1.66 9.73 11.75
N SER A 223 0.93 10.85 11.70
CA SER A 223 0.58 11.54 10.46
C SER A 223 1.81 11.99 9.71
N ASN A 224 2.72 12.72 10.38
CA ASN A 224 3.96 13.21 9.79
C ASN A 224 4.86 12.06 9.28
N ARG A 225 4.88 10.92 9.98
CA ARG A 225 5.66 9.74 9.58
C ARG A 225 5.06 9.01 8.39
N LEU A 226 3.73 8.94 8.31
CA LEU A 226 3.03 8.25 7.25
C LEU A 226 2.85 9.10 6.00
N GLU A 227 2.87 10.43 6.14
CA GLU A 227 2.68 11.40 5.05
C GLU A 227 3.57 11.10 3.84
N GLY A 228 4.90 11.08 4.04
CA GLY A 228 5.84 10.84 2.95
C GLY A 228 5.60 9.48 2.28
N SER A 229 5.25 8.45 3.05
CA SER A 229 4.92 7.14 2.51
C SER A 229 3.61 7.13 1.71
N PHE A 230 2.59 7.91 2.12
CA PHE A 230 1.35 8.08 1.34
C PHE A 230 1.61 8.79 0.02
N LEU A 231 2.36 9.89 0.05
CA LEU A 231 2.73 10.64 -1.14
C LEU A 231 3.49 9.76 -2.14
N ILE A 232 4.50 9.03 -1.67
CA ILE A 232 5.28 8.13 -2.54
C ILE A 232 4.40 7.01 -3.12
N SER A 233 3.50 6.42 -2.32
CA SER A 233 2.58 5.39 -2.82
C SER A 233 1.63 5.94 -3.89
N PHE A 234 1.17 7.18 -3.71
CA PHE A 234 0.32 7.87 -4.68
C PHE A 234 1.07 8.22 -5.96
N THR A 235 2.25 8.85 -5.83
CA THR A 235 3.14 9.18 -6.97
C THR A 235 3.51 7.93 -7.75
N ALA A 236 3.77 6.81 -7.07
CA ALA A 236 3.95 5.51 -7.67
C ALA A 236 2.74 5.18 -8.58
N ILE A 237 1.53 5.06 -8.05
CA ILE A 237 0.33 4.73 -8.84
C ILE A 237 0.14 5.68 -10.04
N VAL A 238 0.29 6.99 -9.84
CA VAL A 238 0.17 7.99 -10.90
C VAL A 238 1.23 7.79 -11.98
N SER A 239 2.49 7.55 -11.60
CA SER A 239 3.56 7.26 -12.55
C SER A 239 3.30 5.98 -13.35
N GLY A 240 2.71 4.96 -12.72
CA GLY A 240 2.29 3.73 -13.39
C GLY A 240 1.25 4.00 -14.48
N PHE A 241 0.24 4.82 -14.18
CA PHE A 241 -0.73 5.24 -15.19
C PHE A 241 -0.09 6.06 -16.31
N ALA A 242 0.78 7.03 -15.97
CA ALA A 242 1.45 7.87 -16.96
C ALA A 242 2.30 7.05 -17.93
N THR A 243 3.05 6.06 -17.42
CA THR A 243 3.85 5.17 -18.27
C THR A 243 2.99 4.25 -19.13
N LEU A 244 1.88 3.72 -18.59
CA LEU A 244 0.94 2.93 -19.38
C LEU A 244 0.30 3.76 -20.50
N SER A 245 -0.07 5.01 -20.23
CA SER A 245 -0.58 5.93 -21.24
C SER A 245 0.45 6.28 -22.31
N ALA A 246 1.71 6.52 -21.91
CA ALA A 246 2.78 6.81 -22.85
C ALA A 246 3.05 5.64 -23.82
N ASP A 247 3.03 4.41 -23.31
CA ASP A 247 3.20 3.21 -24.13
C ASP A 247 2.03 3.01 -25.10
N LEU A 248 0.80 3.28 -24.64
CA LEU A 248 -0.38 3.22 -25.50
C LEU A 248 -0.27 4.21 -26.67
N ILE A 249 0.16 5.44 -26.41
CA ILE A 249 0.37 6.46 -27.45
C ILE A 249 1.47 6.03 -28.43
N GLY A 250 2.60 5.52 -27.92
CA GLY A 250 3.68 5.03 -28.77
C GLY A 250 3.26 3.85 -29.66
N SER A 251 2.43 2.94 -29.14
CA SER A 251 1.91 1.81 -29.92
C SER A 251 0.97 2.23 -31.05
N THR A 252 0.19 3.29 -30.85
CA THR A 252 -0.70 3.81 -31.91
C THR A 252 0.06 4.39 -33.11
N GLU A 253 1.20 5.04 -32.88
CA GLU A 253 2.02 5.58 -33.98
C GLU A 253 2.64 4.48 -34.85
N MET A 254 2.94 3.31 -34.28
CA MET A 254 3.49 2.18 -35.03
C MET A 254 2.44 1.48 -35.90
N LEU A 255 1.18 1.44 -35.47
CA LEU A 255 0.09 0.77 -36.20
C LEU A 255 -0.28 1.47 -37.52
N ASP A 256 -0.03 2.77 -37.65
CA ASP A 256 -0.24 3.53 -38.89
C ASP A 256 0.62 3.00 -40.06
N HIS A 257 1.64 2.17 -39.80
CA HIS A 257 2.50 1.60 -40.83
C HIS A 257 1.99 0.28 -41.45
N GLY A 258 0.75 -0.13 -41.17
CA GLY A 258 0.00 -1.07 -42.03
C GLY A 258 -0.01 -2.55 -41.63
N GLU A 259 0.52 -2.92 -40.46
CA GLU A 259 0.36 -4.28 -39.93
C GLU A 259 -0.84 -4.34 -38.97
N HIS A 260 -2.00 -4.79 -39.49
CA HIS A 260 -3.22 -4.98 -38.70
C HIS A 260 -3.11 -6.17 -37.73
N CYS A 261 -2.61 -5.93 -36.52
CA CYS A 261 -2.66 -6.88 -35.41
C CYS A 261 -3.98 -6.74 -34.62
N SER A 262 -5.08 -7.26 -35.16
CA SER A 262 -6.46 -7.11 -34.64
C SER A 262 -6.79 -7.89 -33.35
N GLY A 263 -5.81 -8.26 -32.52
CA GLY A 263 -6.03 -9.11 -31.35
C GLY A 263 -5.21 -8.77 -30.09
N GLU A 264 -4.61 -7.57 -30.01
CA GLU A 264 -3.51 -7.36 -29.05
C GLU A 264 -3.87 -6.69 -27.72
N ALA A 265 -5.02 -6.02 -27.56
CA ALA A 265 -5.37 -5.28 -26.33
C ALA A 265 -5.24 -6.06 -25.00
N SER A 266 -5.21 -7.40 -25.05
CA SER A 266 -4.89 -8.28 -23.92
C SER A 266 -3.61 -7.95 -23.15
N TRP A 267 -2.57 -7.39 -23.80
CA TRP A 267 -1.30 -7.10 -23.11
C TRP A 267 -1.39 -5.89 -22.16
N LEU A 268 -2.31 -4.96 -22.41
CA LEU A 268 -2.57 -3.78 -21.57
C LEU A 268 -3.38 -4.12 -20.32
N LEU A 269 -4.19 -5.17 -20.37
CA LEU A 269 -5.11 -5.51 -19.29
C LEU A 269 -4.37 -5.86 -17.99
N GLN A 270 -3.26 -6.58 -18.09
CA GLN A 270 -2.49 -7.00 -16.91
C GLN A 270 -1.86 -5.84 -16.13
N PRO A 271 -1.03 -4.95 -16.73
CA PRO A 271 -0.46 -3.83 -15.99
C PRO A 271 -1.55 -2.90 -15.45
N LEU A 272 -2.64 -2.70 -16.20
CA LEU A 272 -3.78 -1.90 -15.75
C LEU A 272 -4.43 -2.48 -14.49
N LEU A 273 -4.75 -3.78 -14.45
CA LEU A 273 -5.30 -4.44 -13.27
C LEU A 273 -4.37 -4.34 -12.05
N MET A 274 -3.06 -4.42 -12.27
CA MET A 274 -2.07 -4.24 -11.20
C MET A 274 -2.05 -2.81 -10.64
N ILE A 275 -2.13 -1.79 -11.49
CA ILE A 275 -2.17 -0.40 -11.05
C ILE A 275 -3.48 -0.13 -10.29
N ILE A 276 -4.62 -0.60 -10.82
CA ILE A 276 -5.94 -0.43 -10.20
C ILE A 276 -5.97 -1.08 -8.82
N SER A 277 -5.50 -2.32 -8.68
CA SER A 277 -5.52 -3.04 -7.40
C SER A 277 -4.68 -2.34 -6.32
N LYS A 278 -3.49 -1.82 -6.68
CA LYS A 278 -2.67 -0.98 -5.79
C LYS A 278 -3.39 0.34 -5.43
N GLY A 279 -4.04 0.97 -6.41
CA GLY A 279 -4.85 2.18 -6.25
C GLY A 279 -5.99 1.97 -5.26
N LEU A 280 -6.78 0.91 -5.43
CA LEU A 280 -7.88 0.55 -4.53
C LEU A 280 -7.40 0.31 -3.11
N LEU A 281 -6.28 -0.41 -2.96
CA LEU A 281 -5.68 -0.66 -1.64
C LEU A 281 -5.24 0.64 -0.98
N LEU A 282 -4.55 1.53 -1.69
CA LEU A 282 -4.15 2.84 -1.17
C LEU A 282 -5.36 3.70 -0.78
N THR A 283 -6.39 3.77 -1.63
CA THR A 283 -7.64 4.49 -1.34
C THR A 283 -8.30 3.95 -0.08
N TYR A 284 -8.34 2.64 0.10
CA TYR A 284 -8.88 2.04 1.33
C TYR A 284 -8.12 2.50 2.58
N VAL A 285 -6.79 2.53 2.53
CA VAL A 285 -5.97 3.04 3.64
C VAL A 285 -6.26 4.52 3.90
N LEU A 286 -6.37 5.34 2.86
CA LEU A 286 -6.72 6.77 2.98
C LEU A 286 -8.13 6.98 3.54
N LEU A 287 -9.11 6.14 3.18
CA LEU A 287 -10.46 6.17 3.76
C LEU A 287 -10.43 5.86 5.26
N ARG A 288 -9.57 4.92 5.70
CA ARG A 288 -9.38 4.65 7.14
C ARG A 288 -8.76 5.85 7.85
N ALA A 289 -7.76 6.50 7.25
CA ALA A 289 -7.18 7.73 7.79
C ALA A 289 -8.20 8.87 7.90
N ALA A 290 -9.04 9.07 6.88
CA ALA A 290 -10.15 10.02 6.92
C ALA A 290 -11.19 9.67 8.02
N GLY A 291 -11.42 8.38 8.24
CA GLY A 291 -12.28 7.89 9.32
C GLY A 291 -11.80 8.29 10.70
N ILE A 292 -10.49 8.26 10.95
CA ILE A 292 -9.89 8.72 12.21
C ILE A 292 -10.15 10.22 12.40
N SER A 293 -9.88 11.04 11.37
CA SER A 293 -10.15 12.49 11.42
C SER A 293 -11.62 12.79 11.75
N HIS A 294 -12.54 12.06 11.13
CA HIS A 294 -13.97 12.19 11.39
C HIS A 294 -14.35 11.73 12.81
N LYS A 295 -13.66 10.72 13.34
CA LYS A 295 -13.89 10.23 14.70
C LYS A 295 -13.40 11.20 15.76
N CYS A 296 -12.23 11.82 15.57
CA CYS A 296 -11.76 12.92 16.41
C CYS A 296 -12.81 14.04 16.46
N GLU A 297 -13.36 14.41 15.31
CA GLU A 297 -14.42 15.41 15.22
C GLU A 297 -15.72 14.99 15.93
N ARG A 298 -16.08 13.70 15.92
CA ARG A 298 -17.26 13.20 16.65
C ARG A 298 -17.06 13.11 18.15
N THR A 299 -15.81 13.00 18.62
CA THR A 299 -15.50 12.83 20.05
C THR A 299 -15.99 14.03 20.87
N LYS A 300 -15.86 15.26 20.34
CA LYS A 300 -16.38 16.47 21.00
C LYS A 300 -17.90 16.43 21.18
N HIS A 301 -18.64 15.95 20.16
CA HIS A 301 -20.09 15.83 20.22
C HIS A 301 -20.52 14.72 21.19
N PHE A 302 -19.77 13.62 21.21
CA PHE A 302 -19.98 12.55 22.17
C PHE A 302 -19.83 13.05 23.61
N ILE A 303 -18.73 13.71 23.94
CA ILE A 303 -18.48 14.27 25.28
C ILE A 303 -19.58 15.26 25.69
N ASN A 304 -20.00 16.13 24.77
CA ASN A 304 -21.07 17.09 25.04
C ASN A 304 -22.44 16.42 25.28
N SER A 305 -22.66 15.23 24.71
CA SER A 305 -23.91 14.47 24.86
C SER A 305 -23.96 13.59 26.11
N LEU A 306 -22.83 13.38 26.80
CA LEU A 306 -22.79 12.57 28.01
C LEU A 306 -23.63 13.26 29.10
N LEU A 307 -24.62 12.53 29.60
CA LEU A 307 -25.41 12.96 30.74
C LEU A 307 -24.54 12.87 31.98
N THR A 308 -24.15 14.01 32.53
CA THR A 308 -23.55 14.04 33.86
C THR A 308 -24.67 13.74 34.85
N PRO A 309 -24.51 12.74 35.74
CA PRO A 309 -25.48 12.54 36.82
C PRO A 309 -25.63 13.87 37.56
N PRO A 310 -26.86 14.30 37.87
CA PRO A 310 -27.09 15.58 38.54
C PRO A 310 -26.35 15.54 39.87
N SER A 311 -25.23 16.27 39.98
CA SER A 311 -24.62 16.48 41.27
C SER A 311 -25.58 17.34 42.09
N GLU A 312 -25.77 17.00 43.36
CA GLU A 312 -26.83 17.57 44.22
C GLU A 312 -26.79 19.11 44.29
N ASP A 313 -25.67 19.74 43.90
CA ASP A 313 -25.46 21.19 43.92
C ASP A 313 -25.36 21.87 42.53
N SER A 314 -25.39 21.14 41.41
CA SER A 314 -25.08 21.75 40.09
C SER A 314 -26.30 21.95 39.20
N CYS A 315 -27.01 23.07 39.40
CA CYS A 315 -27.92 23.63 38.39
C CYS A 315 -27.15 24.34 37.24
N TYR A 316 -25.81 24.28 37.27
CA TYR A 316 -24.92 24.97 36.34
C TYR A 316 -24.24 23.99 35.39
N LEU A 317 -24.11 24.40 34.12
CA LEU A 317 -23.33 23.72 33.10
C LEU A 317 -21.93 23.37 33.64
N ASP A 318 -21.54 22.11 33.50
CA ASP A 318 -20.19 21.65 33.83
C ASP A 318 -19.15 22.43 32.98
N THR A 319 -18.44 23.34 33.67
CA THR A 319 -17.45 24.23 33.07
C THR A 319 -16.23 23.45 32.60
N GLY A 320 -15.85 22.38 33.32
CA GLY A 320 -14.73 21.51 32.96
C GLY A 320 -14.99 20.78 31.65
N ARG A 321 -16.18 20.18 31.52
CA ARG A 321 -16.60 19.53 30.27
C ARG A 321 -16.65 20.51 29.09
N SER A 322 -17.20 21.71 29.32
CA SER A 322 -17.30 22.74 28.27
C SER A 322 -15.91 23.20 27.79
N TYR A 323 -14.96 23.33 28.72
CA TYR A 323 -13.56 23.62 28.41
C TYR A 323 -12.91 22.47 27.62
N LEU A 324 -13.09 21.21 28.04
CA LEU A 324 -12.54 20.05 27.32
C LEU A 324 -13.09 19.96 25.89
N VAL A 325 -14.40 20.14 25.70
CA VAL A 325 -15.02 20.13 24.36
C VAL A 325 -14.40 21.20 23.47
N ARG A 326 -14.20 22.41 24.01
CA ARG A 326 -13.54 23.50 23.29
C ARG A 326 -12.07 23.19 22.99
N TYR A 327 -11.34 22.63 23.95
CA TYR A 327 -9.96 22.22 23.78
C TYR A 327 -9.81 21.18 22.66
N ILE A 328 -10.72 20.20 22.60
CA ILE A 328 -10.75 19.20 21.53
C ILE A 328 -11.00 19.86 20.17
N ASP A 329 -11.92 20.82 20.08
CA ASP A 329 -12.22 21.53 18.84
C ASP A 329 -11.02 22.38 18.36
N ASP A 330 -10.43 23.16 19.28
CA ASP A 330 -9.28 24.03 19.01
C ASP A 330 -7.99 23.24 18.71
N SER A 331 -7.89 21.99 19.21
CA SER A 331 -6.72 21.12 18.96
C SER A 331 -6.56 20.70 17.50
N ALA A 332 -7.62 20.81 16.69
CA ALA A 332 -7.69 20.36 15.31
C ALA A 332 -7.16 18.92 15.10
N ALA A 333 -7.30 18.06 16.11
CA ALA A 333 -6.77 16.70 16.08
C ALA A 333 -7.38 15.91 14.91
N GLY A 334 -6.52 15.22 14.18
CA GLY A 334 -6.90 14.42 13.03
C GLY A 334 -5.68 13.93 12.26
N PHE A 335 -5.94 13.22 11.17
CA PHE A 335 -4.90 12.77 10.26
C PHE A 335 -4.68 13.83 9.17
N CYS A 336 -3.47 14.38 9.10
CA CYS A 336 -3.07 15.47 8.19
C CYS A 336 -1.99 15.02 7.21
N ILE A 337 -2.16 15.35 5.93
CA ILE A 337 -1.12 15.23 4.89
C ILE A 337 -0.82 16.63 4.39
N GLN A 338 0.45 17.04 4.43
CA GLN A 338 0.92 18.38 4.03
C GLN A 338 0.19 19.51 4.78
N GLY A 339 -0.06 19.31 6.08
CA GLY A 339 -0.81 20.25 6.92
C GLY A 339 -2.32 20.29 6.64
N GLY A 340 -2.83 19.60 5.62
CA GLY A 340 -4.25 19.49 5.33
C GLY A 340 -4.87 18.25 5.95
N ARG A 341 -5.97 18.42 6.71
CA ARG A 341 -6.74 17.29 7.27
C ARG A 341 -7.35 16.44 6.14
N ILE A 342 -7.06 15.14 6.12
CA ILE A 342 -7.68 14.24 5.15
C ILE A 342 -9.17 14.10 5.49
N THR A 343 -10.01 14.38 4.51
CA THR A 343 -11.47 14.20 4.59
C THR A 343 -11.91 13.09 3.65
N PHE A 344 -13.04 12.45 3.96
CA PHE A 344 -13.66 11.45 3.06
C PHE A 344 -13.87 12.00 1.66
N PHE A 345 -14.31 13.26 1.57
CA PHE A 345 -14.53 13.94 0.30
C PHE A 345 -13.26 14.07 -0.54
N ALA A 346 -12.13 14.42 0.08
CA ALA A 346 -10.84 14.47 -0.62
C ALA A 346 -10.43 13.10 -1.16
N VAL A 347 -10.60 12.04 -0.37
CA VAL A 347 -10.27 10.67 -0.79
C VAL A 347 -11.19 10.19 -1.93
N MET A 348 -12.48 10.54 -1.90
CA MET A 348 -13.42 10.21 -2.98
C MET A 348 -13.07 10.93 -4.29
N LYS A 349 -12.57 12.17 -4.24
CA LYS A 349 -12.07 12.86 -5.44
C LYS A 349 -10.86 12.15 -6.06
N LEU A 350 -9.92 11.70 -5.22
CA LEU A 350 -8.77 10.91 -5.68
C LEU A 350 -9.22 9.60 -6.32
N PHE A 351 -10.16 8.90 -5.69
CA PHE A 351 -10.74 7.67 -6.22
C PHE A 351 -11.41 7.90 -7.58
N TYR A 352 -12.25 8.93 -7.69
CA TYR A 352 -12.89 9.31 -8.95
C TYR A 352 -11.86 9.62 -10.04
N GLY A 353 -10.79 10.36 -9.71
CA GLY A 353 -9.71 10.65 -10.65
C GLY A 353 -9.02 9.39 -11.18
N MET A 354 -8.75 8.41 -10.33
CA MET A 354 -8.20 7.12 -10.75
C MET A 354 -9.16 6.32 -11.64
N CYS A 355 -10.46 6.32 -11.33
CA CYS A 355 -11.47 5.68 -12.17
C CYS A 355 -11.59 6.33 -13.55
N ALA A 356 -11.58 7.67 -13.60
CA ALA A 356 -11.64 8.42 -14.85
C ALA A 356 -10.39 8.15 -15.72
N LEU A 357 -9.20 8.12 -15.12
CA LEU A 357 -7.95 7.81 -15.81
C LEU A 357 -7.94 6.37 -16.34
N THR A 358 -8.39 5.43 -15.52
CA THR A 358 -8.58 4.03 -15.93
C THR A 358 -9.52 3.93 -17.12
N PHE A 359 -10.67 4.59 -17.06
CA PHE A 359 -11.66 4.59 -18.14
C PHE A 359 -11.10 5.19 -19.43
N ALA A 360 -10.35 6.29 -19.35
CA ALA A 360 -9.71 6.91 -20.50
C ALA A 360 -8.70 5.95 -21.17
N ILE A 361 -7.84 5.28 -20.39
CA ILE A 361 -6.86 4.31 -20.91
C ILE A 361 -7.57 3.13 -21.56
N VAL A 362 -8.61 2.59 -20.93
CA VAL A 362 -9.40 1.49 -21.48
C VAL A 362 -10.07 1.90 -22.79
N THR A 363 -10.69 3.08 -22.82
CA THR A 363 -11.37 3.59 -24.01
C THR A 363 -10.38 3.77 -25.17
N GLN A 364 -9.22 4.38 -24.91
CA GLN A 364 -8.17 4.56 -25.90
C GLN A 364 -7.67 3.21 -26.43
N ALA A 365 -7.48 2.23 -25.55
CA ALA A 365 -7.03 0.88 -25.90
C ALA A 365 -8.06 0.06 -26.71
N TYR A 366 -9.34 0.40 -26.62
CA TYR A 366 -10.40 -0.20 -27.45
C TYR A 366 -10.62 0.54 -28.78
N SER A 367 -10.24 1.81 -28.86
CA SER A 367 -10.35 2.61 -30.09
C SER A 367 -9.17 2.44 -31.05
N SER A 368 -8.00 2.07 -30.51
CA SER A 368 -6.81 1.62 -31.25
C SER A 368 -6.98 0.18 -31.69
#